data_AF-A0A0L8GKM5-F1
#
_entry.id   AF-A0A0L8GKM5-F1
#
_cell.length_a   1.000
_cell.length_b   1.000
_cell.length_c   1.000
_cell.angle_alpha   90.00
_cell.angle_beta   90.00
_cell.angle_gamma   90.00
#
_symmetry.space_group_name_H-M   'P 1'
#
loop_
_entity.id
_entity.type
_entity.pdbx_description
1 polymer ?
#
loop_
_entity_poly.entity_id
_entity_poly.type
_entity_poly.pdbx_seq_one_letter_code
_entity_poly.pdbx_strand_id
1 'polypeptide(L)'
;QSGSGIPKCLNVNLLKDKAVRVEFQQKIENLDWTDEWIDFRGQLYNLNKGVLGVKKKHQDWFDESDGNIPHLLEGTRKALHSLLATESDQNRTFFKEIKADVQRKIRSMQDTWWQKKAEEIEAASNVMNTKLLYTLLHEVYSPSYFGSCEE
;
A
#
# COMPACT_ATOMS: atom_id res chain seq x y z
N GLN A 1 -7.90 17.11 -12.03
CA GLN A 1 -6.66 16.63 -12.66
C GLN A 1 -5.53 17.10 -11.76
N SER A 2 -4.73 16.30 -11.08
CA SER A 2 -4.62 14.86 -10.92
C SER A 2 -4.12 14.69 -9.49
N GLY A 3 -4.78 13.86 -8.68
CA GLY A 3 -4.33 13.61 -7.31
C GLY A 3 -2.96 12.95 -7.37
N SER A 4 -1.90 13.71 -7.10
CA SER A 4 -0.57 13.18 -6.87
C SER A 4 -0.65 12.35 -5.59
N GLY A 5 -0.93 11.06 -5.75
CA GLY A 5 -0.93 10.09 -4.67
C GLY A 5 0.36 10.27 -3.86
N ILE A 6 0.21 10.32 -2.54
CA ILE A 6 1.30 10.49 -1.58
C ILE A 6 2.47 9.59 -2.03
N PRO A 7 3.68 10.12 -2.24
CA PRO A 7 4.79 9.34 -2.75
C PRO A 7 5.06 8.16 -1.81
N LYS A 8 4.90 6.95 -2.33
CA LYS A 8 5.15 5.73 -1.58
C LYS A 8 6.63 5.72 -1.16
N CYS A 9 6.90 5.40 0.11
CA CYS A 9 8.25 5.42 0.69
C CYS A 9 9.19 4.54 -0.14
N LEU A 10 10.33 5.09 -0.57
CA LEU A 10 11.35 4.37 -1.33
C LEU A 10 12.14 3.43 -0.41
N ASN A 11 12.63 2.31 -0.93
CA ASN A 11 13.42 1.37 -0.14
C ASN A 11 14.89 1.80 -0.07
N VAL A 12 15.17 2.78 0.80
CA VAL A 12 16.53 3.30 1.04
C VAL A 12 17.51 2.25 1.58
N ASN A 13 17.04 1.08 2.04
CA ASN A 13 17.92 0.00 2.46
C ASN A 13 18.66 -0.66 1.29
N LEU A 14 18.15 -0.55 0.05
CA LEU A 14 18.85 -1.06 -1.13
C LEU A 14 20.12 -0.27 -1.44
N LEU A 15 20.21 0.99 -0.98
CA LEU A 15 21.45 1.75 -1.00
C LEU A 15 22.50 1.19 -0.04
N LYS A 16 22.26 0.15 0.76
CA LYS A 16 23.35 -0.49 1.53
C LYS A 16 24.27 -1.30 0.61
N ASP A 17 23.78 -1.73 -0.55
CA ASP A 17 24.58 -2.40 -1.55
C ASP A 17 25.41 -1.39 -2.36
N LYS A 18 26.71 -1.65 -2.48
CA LYS A 18 27.65 -0.82 -3.23
C LYS A 18 27.33 -0.81 -4.73
N ALA A 19 26.83 -1.92 -5.28
CA ALA A 19 26.50 -2.00 -6.71
C ALA A 19 25.33 -1.08 -7.06
N VAL A 20 24.28 -1.10 -6.23
CA VAL A 20 23.07 -0.27 -6.38
C VAL A 20 23.42 1.22 -6.23
N ARG A 21 24.34 1.59 -5.33
CA ARG A 21 24.81 2.98 -5.19
C ARG A 21 25.48 3.50 -6.46
N VAL A 22 26.34 2.71 -7.09
CA VAL A 22 27.08 3.13 -8.28
C VAL A 22 26.13 3.32 -9.47
N GLU A 23 25.19 2.38 -9.65
CA GLU A 23 24.15 2.49 -10.68
C GLU A 23 23.26 3.73 -10.45
N PHE A 24 22.88 3.97 -9.19
CA PHE A 24 22.08 5.14 -8.80
C PHE A 24 22.80 6.45 -9.12
N GLN A 25 24.08 6.53 -8.78
CA GLN A 25 24.90 7.72 -9.00
C GLN A 25 25.05 8.04 -10.49
N GLN A 26 25.36 7.02 -11.30
CA GLN A 26 25.45 7.16 -12.76
C GLN A 26 24.13 7.63 -13.38
N LYS A 27 23.00 7.14 -12.86
CA LYS A 27 21.68 7.51 -13.34
C LYS A 27 21.31 8.96 -12.98
N ILE A 28 21.73 9.45 -11.81
CA ILE A 28 21.55 10.86 -11.41
C ILE A 28 22.42 11.79 -12.24
N GLU A 29 23.67 11.40 -12.54
CA GLU A 29 24.59 12.23 -13.33
C GLU A 29 24.12 12.40 -14.79
N ASN A 30 23.28 11.50 -15.28
CA ASN A 30 22.66 11.57 -16.61
C ASN A 30 21.30 12.28 -16.62
N LEU A 31 20.80 12.77 -15.48
CA LEU A 31 19.53 13.49 -15.41
C LEU A 31 19.73 14.94 -15.90
N ASP A 32 18.86 15.37 -16.81
CA ASP A 32 18.86 16.75 -17.27
C ASP A 32 18.07 17.63 -16.28
N TRP A 33 18.72 18.71 -15.86
CA TRP A 33 18.17 19.74 -14.98
C TRP A 33 17.58 20.85 -15.84
N THR A 34 16.43 20.60 -16.45
CA THR A 34 15.59 21.65 -17.04
C THR A 34 15.04 22.58 -15.95
N ASP A 35 14.82 23.86 -16.30
CA ASP A 35 14.58 24.99 -15.39
C ASP A 35 13.39 24.86 -14.41
N GLU A 36 12.48 23.90 -14.62
CA GLU A 36 11.37 23.65 -13.71
C GLU A 36 11.70 22.57 -12.67
N TRP A 37 11.86 22.99 -11.41
CA TRP A 37 12.10 22.11 -10.26
C TRP A 37 11.07 20.97 -10.10
N ILE A 38 9.83 21.19 -10.56
CA ILE A 38 8.75 20.21 -10.50
C ILE A 38 9.07 19.00 -11.40
N ASP A 39 9.58 19.26 -12.60
CA ASP A 39 9.94 18.23 -13.57
C ASP A 39 11.16 17.46 -13.13
N PHE A 40 12.20 18.14 -12.66
CA PHE A 40 13.38 17.50 -12.07
C PHE A 40 13.00 16.59 -10.90
N ARG A 41 12.16 17.08 -9.98
CA ARG A 41 11.68 16.29 -8.83
C ARG A 41 10.89 15.05 -9.28
N GLY A 42 10.07 15.18 -10.31
CA GLY A 42 9.30 14.08 -10.89
C GLY A 42 10.19 13.02 -11.53
N GLN A 43 11.16 13.44 -12.35
CA GLN A 43 12.14 12.56 -12.99
C GLN A 43 13.01 11.84 -11.95
N LEU A 44 13.51 12.57 -10.95
CA LEU A 44 14.29 12.01 -9.85
C LEU A 44 13.47 10.98 -9.05
N TYR A 45 12.19 11.25 -8.76
CA TYR A 45 11.35 10.28 -8.07
C TYR A 45 11.14 9.00 -8.88
N ASN A 46 10.90 9.12 -10.20
CA ASN A 46 10.71 7.96 -11.08
C ASN A 46 12.00 7.14 -11.21
N LEU A 47 13.15 7.80 -11.31
CA LEU A 47 14.46 7.17 -11.30
C LEU A 47 14.70 6.42 -10.00
N ASN A 48 14.49 7.09 -8.86
CA ASN A 48 14.63 6.51 -7.53
C ASN A 48 13.69 5.32 -7.35
N LYS A 49 12.45 5.41 -7.84
CA LYS A 49 11.49 4.31 -7.82
C LYS A 49 11.94 3.12 -8.68
N GLY A 50 12.60 3.36 -9.80
CA GLY A 50 13.16 2.31 -10.66
C GLY A 50 14.37 1.60 -10.04
N VAL A 51 15.27 2.35 -9.40
CA VAL A 51 16.51 1.81 -8.82
C VAL A 51 16.30 1.24 -7.41
N LEU A 52 15.59 1.98 -6.55
CA LEU A 52 15.39 1.62 -5.16
C LEU A 52 14.08 0.87 -4.91
N GLY A 53 13.18 0.83 -5.90
CA GLY A 53 11.85 0.28 -5.68
C GLY A 53 11.06 1.05 -4.62
N VAL A 54 9.83 0.59 -4.41
CA VAL A 54 8.96 1.08 -3.34
C VAL A 54 9.07 0.13 -2.16
N LYS A 55 9.33 0.66 -0.96
CA LYS A 55 9.23 -0.11 0.28
C LYS A 55 7.75 -0.37 0.55
N LYS A 56 7.30 -1.61 0.38
CA LYS A 56 5.98 -2.04 0.85
C LYS A 56 5.96 -1.91 2.37
N LYS A 57 4.99 -1.16 2.91
CA LYS A 57 4.82 -1.00 4.36
C LYS A 57 4.08 -2.24 4.87
N HIS A 58 4.83 -3.31 5.17
CA HIS A 58 4.31 -4.62 5.56
C HIS A 58 3.43 -5.26 4.48
N GLN A 59 3.42 -6.59 4.40
CA GLN A 59 2.37 -7.26 3.65
C GLN A 59 1.13 -7.25 4.52
N ASP A 60 0.27 -6.24 4.33
CA ASP A 60 -1.07 -6.25 4.91
C ASP A 60 -2.10 -6.55 3.81
N TRP A 61 -3.27 -7.04 4.20
CA TRP A 61 -4.36 -7.41 3.29
C TRP A 61 -4.81 -6.24 2.38
N PHE A 62 -4.53 -5.00 2.80
CA PHE A 62 -4.86 -3.78 2.08
C PHE A 62 -4.03 -3.60 0.80
N ASP A 63 -2.75 -3.98 0.80
CA ASP A 63 -1.85 -3.79 -0.35
C ASP A 63 -2.27 -4.62 -1.58
N GLU A 64 -2.85 -5.81 -1.38
CA GLU A 64 -3.38 -6.66 -2.47
C GLU A 64 -4.70 -6.12 -3.05
N SER A 65 -5.45 -5.37 -2.24
CA SER A 65 -6.79 -4.86 -2.57
C SER A 65 -6.83 -3.35 -2.85
N ASP A 66 -5.69 -2.66 -2.78
CA ASP A 66 -5.49 -1.22 -2.91
C ASP A 66 -6.22 -0.61 -4.12
N GLY A 67 -6.24 -1.31 -5.26
CA GLY A 67 -6.91 -0.84 -6.48
C GLY A 67 -8.43 -1.01 -6.48
N ASN A 68 -8.96 -1.97 -5.72
CA ASN A 68 -10.38 -2.31 -5.69
C ASN A 68 -11.15 -1.49 -4.63
N ILE A 69 -10.48 -1.12 -3.53
CA ILE A 69 -11.09 -0.38 -2.41
C ILE A 69 -11.64 1.00 -2.84
N PRO A 70 -10.93 1.82 -3.64
CA PRO A 70 -11.46 3.09 -4.12
C PRO A 70 -12.74 2.94 -4.95
N HIS A 71 -12.81 1.91 -5.79
CA HIS A 71 -14.01 1.61 -6.59
C HIS A 71 -15.21 1.25 -5.70
N LEU A 72 -14.99 0.44 -4.65
CA LEU A 72 -16.04 0.10 -3.68
C LEU A 72 -16.53 1.33 -2.89
N LEU A 73 -15.62 2.24 -2.53
CA LEU A 73 -15.95 3.44 -1.77
C LEU A 73 -16.70 4.49 -2.60
N GLU A 74 -16.55 4.50 -3.92
CA GLU A 74 -17.22 5.45 -4.80
C GLU A 74 -18.76 5.35 -4.68
N GLY A 75 -19.30 4.15 -4.55
CA GLY A 75 -20.74 3.93 -4.33
C GLY A 75 -21.23 4.56 -3.02
N THR A 76 -20.50 4.33 -1.92
CA THR A 76 -20.79 4.92 -0.62
C THR A 76 -20.70 6.44 -0.66
N ARG A 77 -19.71 6.99 -1.36
CA ARG A 77 -19.51 8.42 -1.51
C ARG A 77 -20.69 9.07 -2.24
N LYS A 78 -21.17 8.47 -3.33
CA LYS A 78 -22.37 8.96 -4.05
C LYS A 78 -23.62 8.92 -3.17
N ALA A 79 -23.84 7.82 -2.46
CA ALA A 79 -24.97 7.68 -1.53
C ALA A 79 -24.92 8.68 -0.36
N LEU A 80 -23.71 9.00 0.13
CA LEU A 80 -23.51 10.05 1.12
C LEU A 80 -23.84 11.43 0.56
N HIS A 81 -23.41 11.73 -0.66
CA HIS A 81 -23.73 13.00 -1.32
C HIS A 81 -25.24 13.17 -1.53
N SER A 82 -25.97 12.13 -1.93
CA SER A 82 -27.43 12.20 -2.05
C SER A 82 -28.13 12.39 -0.70
N LEU A 83 -27.61 11.76 0.37
CA LEU A 83 -28.14 11.96 1.72
C LEU A 83 -27.91 13.38 2.24
N LEU A 84 -26.73 13.96 1.96
CA LEU A 84 -26.41 15.34 2.34
C LEU A 84 -27.20 16.38 1.52
N ALA A 85 -27.51 16.08 0.26
CA ALA A 85 -28.31 16.96 -0.60
C ALA A 85 -29.80 16.94 -0.23
N THR A 86 -30.32 15.79 0.19
CA THR A 86 -31.72 15.65 0.60
C THR A 86 -31.81 14.64 1.73
N GLU A 87 -31.96 15.14 2.95
CA GLU A 87 -32.08 14.29 4.11
C GLU A 87 -33.49 13.69 4.19
N SER A 88 -33.61 12.44 3.73
CA SER A 88 -34.85 11.66 3.70
C SER A 88 -34.60 10.28 4.31
N ASP A 89 -35.62 9.69 4.91
CA ASP A 89 -35.55 8.33 5.48
C ASP A 89 -35.20 7.27 4.42
N GLN A 90 -35.64 7.48 3.17
CA GLN A 90 -35.28 6.63 2.03
C GLN A 90 -33.78 6.74 1.71
N ASN A 91 -33.21 7.94 1.73
CA ASN A 91 -31.78 8.14 1.49
C ASN A 91 -30.93 7.60 2.64
N ARG A 92 -31.44 7.67 3.88
CA ARG A 92 -30.78 7.07 5.06
C ARG A 92 -30.74 5.56 4.98
N THR A 93 -31.84 4.92 4.58
CA THR A 93 -31.90 3.46 4.42
C THR A 93 -31.01 2.99 3.27
N PHE A 94 -31.10 3.64 2.11
CA PHE A 94 -30.22 3.37 0.97
C PHE A 94 -28.73 3.52 1.29
N PHE A 95 -28.34 4.59 2.00
CA PHE A 95 -26.96 4.77 2.43
C PHE A 95 -26.49 3.67 3.40
N LYS A 96 -27.35 3.23 4.33
CA LYS A 96 -27.03 2.14 5.25
C LYS A 96 -26.82 0.83 4.52
N GLU A 97 -27.64 0.52 3.52
CA GLU A 97 -27.52 -0.68 2.69
C GLU A 97 -26.19 -0.69 1.91
N ILE A 98 -25.90 0.38 1.16
CA ILE A 98 -24.64 0.48 0.41
C ILE A 98 -23.42 0.41 1.33
N LYS A 99 -23.48 1.08 2.49
CA LYS A 99 -22.41 1.01 3.49
C LYS A 99 -22.20 -0.43 3.98
N ALA A 100 -23.27 -1.16 4.28
CA ALA A 100 -23.19 -2.54 4.72
C ALA A 100 -22.59 -3.44 3.63
N ASP A 101 -22.97 -3.25 2.37
CA ASP A 101 -22.45 -4.00 1.23
C ASP A 101 -20.95 -3.80 1.04
N VAL A 102 -20.50 -2.55 1.08
CA VAL A 102 -19.08 -2.20 0.97
C VAL A 102 -18.29 -2.78 2.14
N GLN A 103 -18.81 -2.70 3.36
CA GLN A 103 -18.19 -3.31 4.53
C GLN A 103 -18.08 -4.84 4.41
N ARG A 104 -19.13 -5.51 3.92
CA ARG A 104 -19.11 -6.96 3.65
C ARG A 104 -18.05 -7.33 2.63
N LYS A 105 -17.95 -6.55 1.54
CA LYS A 105 -16.98 -6.84 0.48
C LYS A 105 -15.53 -6.62 0.93
N ILE A 106 -15.27 -5.55 1.69
CA ILE A 106 -13.96 -5.28 2.29
C ILE A 106 -13.59 -6.40 3.27
N ARG A 107 -14.52 -6.84 4.12
CA ARG A 107 -14.28 -7.95 5.04
C ARG A 107 -13.96 -9.25 4.30
N SER A 108 -14.68 -9.56 3.23
CA SER A 108 -14.38 -10.73 2.39
C SER A 108 -12.97 -10.68 1.80
N MET A 109 -12.48 -9.50 1.37
CA MET A 109 -11.09 -9.35 0.89
C MET A 109 -10.07 -9.61 2.00
N GLN A 110 -10.32 -9.05 3.19
CA GLN A 110 -9.50 -9.30 4.37
C GLN A 110 -9.48 -10.79 4.75
N ASP A 111 -10.65 -11.45 4.76
CA ASP A 111 -10.79 -12.87 5.10
C ASP A 111 -10.04 -13.76 4.10
N THR A 112 -10.12 -13.46 2.79
CA THR A 112 -9.36 -14.20 1.77
C THR A 112 -7.85 -14.10 1.99
N TRP A 113 -7.37 -12.94 2.44
CA TRP A 113 -5.96 -12.76 2.74
C TRP A 113 -5.54 -13.55 3.98
N TRP A 114 -6.33 -13.49 5.06
CA TRP A 114 -6.06 -14.27 6.29
C TRP A 114 -6.09 -15.77 6.04
N GLN A 115 -7.03 -16.24 5.21
CA GLN A 115 -7.10 -17.64 4.83
C GLN A 115 -5.82 -18.09 4.11
N LYS A 116 -5.38 -17.33 3.10
CA LYS A 116 -4.12 -17.60 2.40
C LYS A 116 -2.92 -17.59 3.34
N LYS A 117 -2.86 -16.63 4.27
CA LYS A 117 -1.77 -16.55 5.24
C LYS A 117 -1.77 -17.73 6.23
N ALA A 118 -2.96 -18.18 6.64
CA ALA A 118 -3.10 -19.37 7.49
C ALA A 118 -2.62 -20.63 6.76
N GLU A 119 -2.97 -20.80 5.49
CA GLU A 119 -2.50 -21.90 4.64
C GLU A 119 -0.96 -21.89 4.48
N GLU A 120 -0.34 -20.72 4.30
CA GLU A 120 1.13 -20.57 4.25
C GLU A 120 1.81 -21.02 5.57
N ILE A 121 1.25 -20.60 6.71
CA ILE A 121 1.74 -20.94 8.04
C ILE A 121 1.59 -22.45 8.31
N GLU A 122 0.44 -23.02 7.96
CA GLU A 122 0.17 -24.45 8.09
C GLU A 122 1.11 -25.28 7.22
N ALA A 123 1.32 -24.88 5.97
CA ALA A 123 2.25 -25.55 5.06
C ALA A 123 3.70 -25.51 5.59
N ALA A 124 4.15 -24.37 6.12
CA ALA A 124 5.47 -24.24 6.73
C ALA A 124 5.65 -25.15 7.95
N SER A 125 4.60 -25.28 8.77
CA SER A 125 4.56 -26.20 9.91
C SER A 125 4.63 -27.67 9.47
N ASN A 126 3.85 -28.05 8.46
CA ASN A 126 3.82 -29.43 7.92
C ASN A 126 5.17 -29.86 7.34
N VAL A 127 5.93 -28.93 6.74
CA VAL A 127 7.28 -29.16 6.20
C VAL A 127 8.37 -29.05 7.28
N MET A 128 8.01 -28.74 8.53
CA MET A 128 8.94 -28.53 9.66
C MET A 128 9.98 -27.42 9.39
N ASN A 129 9.65 -26.45 8.53
CA ASN A 129 10.54 -25.34 8.23
C ASN A 129 10.36 -24.22 9.26
N THR A 130 11.05 -24.37 10.39
CA THR A 130 10.98 -23.44 11.53
C THR A 130 11.40 -22.02 11.18
N LYS A 131 12.37 -21.86 10.26
CA LYS A 131 12.80 -20.54 9.78
C LYS A 131 11.68 -19.83 9.03
N LEU A 132 11.03 -20.54 8.10
CA LEU A 132 9.92 -20.00 7.32
C LEU A 132 8.70 -19.69 8.21
N LEU A 133 8.39 -20.58 9.15
CA LEU A 133 7.32 -20.36 10.12
C LEU A 133 7.55 -19.09 10.95
N TYR A 134 8.77 -18.90 11.46
CA TYR A 134 9.14 -17.71 12.23
C TYR A 134 9.04 -16.45 11.38
N THR A 135 9.52 -16.46 10.13
CA THR A 135 9.41 -15.30 9.24
C THR A 135 7.95 -14.94 8.93
N LEU A 136 7.10 -15.93 8.64
CA LEU A 136 5.68 -15.70 8.35
C LEU A 136 4.92 -15.15 9.56
N LEU A 137 5.19 -15.65 10.77
CA LEU A 137 4.61 -15.12 12.00
C LEU A 137 5.10 -13.70 12.29
N HIS A 138 6.38 -13.44 12.07
CA HIS A 138 6.97 -12.12 12.27
C HIS A 138 6.45 -11.09 11.24
N GLU A 139 6.11 -11.52 10.02
CA GLU A 139 5.45 -10.65 9.03
C GLU A 139 4.05 -10.20 9.46
N VAL A 140 3.33 -11.03 10.20
CA VAL A 140 1.94 -10.78 10.64
C VAL A 140 1.88 -10.00 11.95
N TYR A 141 2.68 -10.41 12.93
CA TYR A 141 2.50 -9.97 14.32
C TYR A 141 3.51 -8.93 14.78
N SER A 142 4.62 -8.74 14.08
CA SER A 142 5.66 -7.84 14.58
C SER A 142 5.28 -6.39 14.38
N PRO A 143 5.17 -5.59 15.46
CA PRO A 143 5.08 -4.15 15.35
C PRO A 143 6.35 -3.65 14.65
N SER A 144 6.17 -2.76 13.69
CA SER A 144 7.27 -2.05 13.06
C SER A 144 8.00 -1.20 14.10
N TYR A 145 9.04 -1.72 14.74
CA TYR A 145 10.07 -0.87 15.34
C TYR A 145 10.84 -0.19 14.20
N PHE A 146 10.22 0.78 13.56
CA PHE A 146 10.87 1.83 12.80
C PHE A 146 10.17 3.16 13.09
N GLY A 147 9.98 3.41 14.39
CA GLY A 147 10.08 4.75 14.93
C GLY A 147 11.49 4.90 15.50
N SER A 148 12.42 5.36 14.68
CA SER A 148 13.61 6.07 15.15
C SER A 148 13.73 7.34 14.32
N CYS A 149 12.79 8.25 14.58
CA CYS A 149 13.20 9.62 14.84
C CYS A 149 13.94 9.56 16.18
N GLU A 150 15.23 9.27 16.15
CA GLU A 150 16.12 9.65 17.24
C GLU A 150 16.67 11.04 16.89
N GLU A 151 16.78 11.84 17.95
CA GLU A 151 16.95 13.30 18.04
C GLU A 151 18.19 13.86 17.35
#